data_AF-A0A0F9BPQ5-F1
#
_entry.id   AF-A0A0F9BPQ5-F1
#
_cell.length_a   1.000
_cell.length_b   1.000
_cell.length_c   1.000
_cell.angle_alpha   90.00
_cell.angle_beta   90.00
_cell.angle_gamma   90.00
#
_symmetry.space_group_name_H-M   'P 1'
#
loop_
_entity.id
_entity.type
_entity.pdbx_description
1 polymer ?
#
loop_
_entity_poly.entity_id
_entity_poly.type
_entity_poly.pdbx_seq_one_letter_code
_entity_poly.pdbx_strand_id
1 'polypeptide(L)'
;LLGRPVRKPEKYDPGPVAKILKIGRDYGKAYILGSGYGMGAARMLVEMRKIPAFAEKIKRGEIDISTCKRDIKFYRRTYSMIPKFWGDVEKAFKVVTKYSDQVRTVGPLVFYSKNSMVFLRLPSGRELRYPHCSILRADSSIKWHYGHLWGGSITENIVQSMCRDLLGFWILECEKAGLPIVIHVHDDMTIMVPKELEEGSQMVLEQIMLSKPAWAEGLPLAVESHTGERYEK
;
A
#
# COMPACT_ATOMS: atom_id res chain seq x y z
N LEU A 1 3.73 3.79 -23.12
CA LEU A 1 3.10 2.90 -22.11
C LEU A 1 2.34 3.71 -21.06
N LEU A 2 2.90 4.84 -20.57
CA LEU A 2 2.20 5.73 -19.65
C LEU A 2 1.19 6.67 -20.32
N GLY A 3 0.23 7.14 -19.53
CA GLY A 3 -0.79 8.11 -19.95
C GLY A 3 -1.98 7.52 -20.72
N ARG A 4 -2.08 6.18 -20.79
CA ARG A 4 -3.23 5.48 -21.36
C ARG A 4 -3.93 4.67 -20.27
N PRO A 5 -5.27 4.65 -20.23
CA PRO A 5 -6.01 3.72 -19.37
C PRO A 5 -5.62 2.28 -19.70
N VAL A 6 -5.48 1.45 -18.67
CA VAL A 6 -5.23 0.01 -18.82
C VAL A 6 -6.22 -0.74 -17.94
N ARG A 7 -6.81 -1.82 -18.46
CA ARG A 7 -7.72 -2.72 -17.72
C ARG A 7 -7.17 -4.15 -17.66
N LYS A 8 -7.75 -4.98 -16.78
CA LYS A 8 -7.51 -6.43 -16.77
C LYS A 8 -7.89 -6.98 -18.16
N PRO A 9 -7.09 -7.89 -18.74
CA PRO A 9 -7.53 -8.68 -19.89
C PRO A 9 -8.76 -9.49 -19.50
N GLU A 10 -9.76 -9.50 -20.37
CA GLU A 10 -11.00 -10.25 -20.23
C GLU A 10 -10.98 -11.48 -21.14
N LYS A 11 -11.85 -12.46 -20.85
CA LYS A 11 -11.93 -13.71 -21.64
C LYS A 11 -12.25 -13.47 -23.12
N TYR A 12 -12.92 -12.37 -23.44
CA TYR A 12 -13.27 -12.00 -24.81
C TYR A 12 -12.17 -11.24 -25.56
N ASP A 13 -11.06 -10.88 -24.91
CA ASP A 13 -9.98 -10.15 -25.59
C ASP A 13 -9.20 -11.09 -26.52
N PRO A 14 -8.95 -10.69 -27.78
CA PRO A 14 -8.07 -11.45 -28.67
C PRO A 14 -6.68 -11.63 -28.04
N GLY A 15 -6.06 -12.80 -28.23
CA GLY A 15 -4.76 -13.13 -27.62
C GLY A 15 -3.68 -12.04 -27.72
N PRO A 16 -3.48 -11.39 -28.90
CA PRO A 16 -2.56 -10.27 -29.03
C PRO A 16 -2.94 -9.04 -28.17
N VAL A 17 -4.23 -8.72 -28.09
CA VAL A 17 -4.77 -7.61 -27.29
C VAL A 17 -4.60 -7.90 -25.80
N ALA A 18 -4.97 -9.10 -25.36
CA ALA A 18 -4.80 -9.54 -23.98
C ALA A 18 -3.34 -9.43 -23.51
N LYS A 19 -2.38 -9.81 -24.38
CA LYS A 19 -0.94 -9.68 -24.11
C LYS A 19 -0.51 -8.22 -23.94
N ILE A 20 -0.99 -7.30 -24.79
CA ILE A 20 -0.69 -5.87 -24.68
C ILE A 20 -1.28 -5.27 -23.39
N LEU A 21 -2.54 -5.61 -23.06
CA LEU A 21 -3.21 -5.17 -21.83
C LEU A 21 -2.46 -5.66 -20.58
N LYS A 22 -2.06 -6.94 -20.57
CA LYS A 22 -1.26 -7.51 -19.48
C LYS A 22 0.07 -6.79 -19.30
N ILE A 23 0.82 -6.57 -20.38
CA ILE A 23 2.11 -5.84 -20.33
C ILE A 23 1.90 -4.40 -19.82
N GLY A 24 0.88 -3.70 -20.30
CA GLY A 24 0.53 -2.35 -19.82
C GLY A 24 0.20 -2.34 -18.32
N ARG A 25 -0.53 -3.35 -17.85
CA ARG A 25 -0.93 -3.49 -16.44
C ARG A 25 0.28 -3.80 -15.56
N ASP A 26 1.15 -4.71 -15.99
CA ASP A 26 2.37 -5.06 -15.26
C ASP A 26 3.31 -3.85 -15.19
N TYR A 27 3.39 -3.04 -16.25
CA TYR A 27 4.14 -1.78 -16.25
C TYR A 27 3.57 -0.80 -15.23
N GLY A 28 2.25 -0.57 -15.30
CA GLY A 28 1.52 0.29 -14.38
C GLY A 28 1.67 -0.16 -12.93
N LYS A 29 1.56 -1.46 -12.65
CA LYS A 29 1.68 -2.04 -11.30
C LYS A 29 3.08 -1.85 -10.73
N ALA A 30 4.12 -2.22 -11.48
CA ALA A 30 5.51 -2.05 -11.04
C ALA A 30 5.86 -0.58 -10.77
N TYR A 31 5.33 0.32 -11.60
CA TYR A 31 5.53 1.75 -11.49
C TYR A 31 4.72 2.38 -10.33
N ILE A 32 3.40 2.16 -10.27
CA ILE A 32 2.49 2.83 -9.32
C ILE A 32 2.75 2.38 -7.89
N LEU A 33 2.94 1.07 -7.64
CA LEU A 33 3.07 0.55 -6.27
C LEU A 33 4.31 1.12 -5.57
N GLY A 34 5.47 1.12 -6.23
CA GLY A 34 6.67 1.72 -5.66
C GLY A 34 6.60 3.25 -5.65
N SER A 35 6.06 3.87 -6.71
CA SER A 35 5.98 5.33 -6.79
C SER A 35 5.08 5.91 -5.71
N GLY A 36 4.08 5.17 -5.23
CA GLY A 36 3.19 5.55 -4.12
C GLY A 36 3.88 5.75 -2.77
N TYR A 37 5.14 5.28 -2.63
CA TYR A 37 5.93 5.40 -1.40
C TYR A 37 7.33 6.01 -1.64
N GLY A 38 7.46 6.80 -2.70
CA GLY A 38 8.66 7.60 -2.95
C GLY A 38 9.78 6.88 -3.72
N MET A 39 9.50 5.77 -4.41
CA MET A 39 10.48 5.11 -5.27
C MET A 39 11.14 6.09 -6.26
N GLY A 40 12.47 6.00 -6.37
CA GLY A 40 13.27 6.76 -7.34
C GLY A 40 13.49 6.01 -8.65
N ALA A 41 13.96 6.73 -9.67
CA ALA A 41 14.16 6.18 -11.03
C ALA A 41 15.14 4.98 -11.07
N ALA A 42 16.21 5.01 -10.28
CA ALA A 42 17.17 3.90 -10.22
C ALA A 42 16.51 2.62 -9.67
N ARG A 43 15.70 2.75 -8.61
CA ARG A 43 14.97 1.62 -8.05
C ARG A 43 13.89 1.12 -9.00
N MET A 44 13.17 2.02 -9.66
CA MET A 44 12.21 1.68 -10.71
C MET A 44 12.86 0.82 -11.81
N LEU A 45 14.05 1.18 -12.29
CA LEU A 45 14.77 0.42 -13.30
C LEU A 45 15.12 -1.00 -12.81
N VAL A 46 15.51 -1.14 -11.54
CA VAL A 46 15.78 -2.45 -10.91
C VAL A 46 14.51 -3.29 -10.82
N GLU A 47 13.38 -2.71 -10.40
CA GLU A 47 12.10 -3.42 -10.31
C GLU A 47 11.60 -3.84 -11.71
N MET A 48 11.74 -2.98 -12.72
CA MET A 48 11.39 -3.31 -14.09
C MET A 48 12.23 -4.46 -14.64
N ARG A 49 13.53 -4.52 -14.31
CA ARG A 49 14.41 -5.61 -14.75
C ARG A 49 13.98 -6.99 -14.26
N LYS A 50 13.19 -7.08 -13.18
CA LYS A 50 12.65 -8.35 -12.68
C LYS A 50 11.53 -8.91 -13.56
N ILE A 51 10.92 -8.09 -14.40
CA ILE A 51 9.82 -8.50 -15.28
C ILE A 51 10.40 -8.85 -16.66
N PRO A 52 10.28 -10.11 -17.14
CA PRO A 52 10.94 -10.55 -18.37
C PRO A 52 10.67 -9.67 -19.60
N ALA A 53 9.42 -9.22 -19.75
CA ALA A 53 9.02 -8.33 -20.85
C ALA A 53 9.75 -6.97 -20.82
N PHE A 54 10.06 -6.43 -19.63
CA PHE A 54 10.79 -5.17 -19.50
C PHE A 54 12.29 -5.37 -19.49
N ALA A 55 12.79 -6.50 -18.98
CA ALA A 55 14.21 -6.85 -19.08
C ALA A 55 14.69 -6.86 -20.54
N GLU A 56 13.89 -7.40 -21.46
CA GLU A 56 14.19 -7.38 -22.90
C GLU A 56 14.19 -5.95 -23.49
N LYS A 57 13.21 -5.12 -23.09
CA LYS A 57 13.16 -3.71 -23.49
C LYS A 57 14.35 -2.91 -22.95
N ILE A 58 14.81 -3.21 -21.74
CA ILE A 58 16.02 -2.60 -21.16
C ILE A 58 17.26 -3.01 -21.97
N LYS A 59 17.41 -4.29 -22.34
CA LYS A 59 18.53 -4.76 -23.18
C LYS A 59 18.58 -4.07 -24.54
N ARG A 60 17.41 -3.77 -25.12
CA ARG A 60 17.27 -3.03 -26.40
C ARG A 60 17.46 -1.51 -26.27
N GLY A 61 17.67 -1.00 -25.06
CA GLY A 61 17.78 0.44 -24.80
C GLY A 61 16.45 1.21 -24.87
N GLU A 62 15.30 0.52 -24.96
CA GLU A 62 13.98 1.16 -25.00
C GLU A 62 13.53 1.68 -23.62
N ILE A 63 14.03 1.06 -22.54
CA ILE A 63 13.83 1.50 -21.16
C ILE A 63 15.21 1.68 -20.52
N ASP A 64 15.47 2.90 -20.07
CA ASP A 64 16.72 3.29 -19.44
C ASP A 64 16.43 4.21 -18.22
N ILE A 65 17.49 4.68 -17.57
CA ILE A 65 17.36 5.57 -16.42
C ILE A 65 16.66 6.89 -16.78
N SER A 66 16.82 7.39 -18.01
CA SER A 66 16.19 8.63 -18.46
C SER A 66 14.67 8.45 -18.62
N THR A 67 14.24 7.30 -19.12
CA THR A 67 12.85 6.86 -19.20
C THR A 67 12.25 6.77 -17.80
N CYS A 68 12.89 6.06 -16.87
CA CYS A 68 12.41 5.98 -15.48
C CYS A 68 12.32 7.36 -14.79
N LYS A 69 13.28 8.28 -15.04
CA LYS A 69 13.23 9.66 -14.51
C LYS A 69 12.02 10.42 -15.03
N ARG A 70 11.76 10.35 -16.33
CA ARG A 70 10.60 10.98 -16.99
C ARG A 70 9.30 10.46 -16.40
N ASP A 71 9.22 9.15 -16.21
CA ASP A 71 8.04 8.47 -15.70
C ASP A 71 7.77 8.84 -14.23
N ILE A 72 8.77 8.77 -13.36
CA ILE A 72 8.61 9.22 -11.96
C ILE A 72 8.18 10.69 -11.89
N LYS A 73 8.71 11.56 -12.75
CA LYS A 73 8.28 12.96 -12.83
C LYS A 73 6.83 13.07 -13.27
N PHE A 74 6.40 12.26 -14.24
CA PHE A 74 5.02 12.18 -14.68
C PHE A 74 4.10 11.74 -13.53
N TYR A 75 4.44 10.67 -12.79
CA TYR A 75 3.69 10.20 -11.61
C TYR A 75 3.43 11.33 -10.62
N ARG A 76 4.51 11.97 -10.17
CA ARG A 76 4.47 12.98 -9.12
C ARG A 76 3.71 14.24 -9.55
N ARG A 77 3.65 14.52 -10.85
CA ARG A 77 2.83 15.60 -11.40
C ARG A 77 1.36 15.21 -11.48
N THR A 78 1.05 14.02 -11.97
CA THR A 78 -0.33 13.53 -12.13
C THR A 78 -1.00 13.30 -10.78
N TYR A 79 -0.29 12.73 -9.81
CA TYR A 79 -0.80 12.43 -8.48
C TYR A 79 -0.13 13.30 -7.42
N SER A 80 -0.11 14.61 -7.62
CA SER A 80 0.62 15.58 -6.79
C SER A 80 0.27 15.58 -5.31
N MET A 81 -0.97 15.18 -4.97
CA MET A 81 -1.42 15.04 -3.59
C MET A 81 -0.69 13.93 -2.83
N ILE A 82 -0.21 12.89 -3.52
CA ILE A 82 0.51 11.78 -2.89
C ILE A 82 1.91 12.25 -2.40
N PRO A 83 2.80 12.85 -3.22
CA PRO A 83 4.04 13.42 -2.73
C PRO A 83 3.85 14.53 -1.70
N LYS A 84 2.78 15.32 -1.85
CA LYS A 84 2.43 16.33 -0.84
C LYS A 84 2.18 15.68 0.52
N PHE A 85 1.40 14.61 0.57
CA PHE A 85 1.13 13.87 1.81
C PHE A 85 2.41 13.32 2.43
N TRP A 86 3.32 12.72 1.65
CA TRP A 86 4.62 12.26 2.18
C TRP A 86 5.41 13.41 2.82
N GLY A 87 5.44 14.57 2.17
CA GLY A 87 6.14 15.75 2.67
C GLY A 87 5.52 16.28 3.97
N ASP A 88 4.19 16.30 4.06
CA ASP A 88 3.47 16.71 5.26
C ASP A 88 3.75 15.75 6.43
N VAL A 89 3.72 14.42 6.17
CA VAL A 89 4.11 13.37 7.13
C VAL A 89 5.56 13.53 7.59
N GLU A 90 6.50 13.69 6.65
CA GLU A 90 7.93 13.83 6.98
C GLU A 90 8.18 15.08 7.84
N LYS A 91 7.53 16.20 7.51
CA LYS A 91 7.63 17.45 8.26
C LYS A 91 7.09 17.28 9.68
N ALA A 92 5.92 16.67 9.85
CA ALA A 92 5.35 16.40 11.16
C ALA A 92 6.27 15.52 12.01
N PHE A 93 6.78 14.43 11.42
CA PHE A 93 7.69 13.50 12.09
C PHE A 93 8.99 14.18 12.53
N LYS A 94 9.60 15.00 11.65
CA LYS A 94 10.82 15.76 11.96
C LYS A 94 10.62 16.74 13.10
N VAL A 95 9.47 17.42 13.15
CA VAL A 95 9.16 18.39 14.22
C VAL A 95 9.09 17.69 15.57
N VAL A 96 8.31 16.62 15.69
CA VAL A 96 8.17 15.90 16.97
C VAL A 96 9.44 15.15 17.36
N THR A 97 10.29 14.78 16.39
CA THR A 97 11.61 14.20 16.68
C THR A 97 12.56 15.23 17.31
N LYS A 98 12.49 16.50 16.88
CA LYS A 98 13.38 17.58 17.34
C LYS A 98 12.88 18.25 18.62
N TYR A 99 11.57 18.37 18.78
CA TYR A 99 10.93 19.17 19.82
C TYR A 99 9.92 18.28 20.55
N SER A 100 10.33 17.74 21.71
CA SER A 100 9.57 16.70 22.42
C SER A 100 8.28 17.21 23.09
N ASP A 101 8.13 18.52 23.20
CA ASP A 101 6.93 19.21 23.68
C ASP A 101 5.86 19.39 22.58
N GLN A 102 6.22 19.12 21.32
CA GLN A 102 5.34 19.38 20.19
C GLN A 102 4.47 18.17 19.85
N VAL A 103 3.21 18.44 19.56
CA VAL A 103 2.27 17.51 18.92
C VAL A 103 1.95 18.03 17.52
N ARG A 104 1.93 17.15 16.52
CA ARG A 104 1.59 17.50 15.14
C ARG A 104 0.52 16.59 14.59
N THR A 105 -0.27 17.11 13.67
CA THR A 105 -1.31 16.35 12.99
C THR A 105 -1.16 16.44 11.47
N VAL A 106 -1.50 15.36 10.78
CA VAL A 106 -1.63 15.30 9.32
C VAL A 106 -2.91 14.55 9.01
N GLY A 107 -3.97 15.29 8.69
CA GLY A 107 -5.32 14.73 8.67
C GLY A 107 -5.66 14.12 10.04
N PRO A 108 -6.16 12.87 10.11
CA PRO A 108 -6.52 12.22 11.37
C PRO A 108 -5.32 11.59 12.10
N LEU A 109 -4.10 11.69 11.54
CA LEU A 109 -2.89 11.17 12.15
C LEU A 109 -2.37 12.11 13.23
N VAL A 110 -1.93 11.58 14.36
CA VAL A 110 -1.31 12.34 15.45
C VAL A 110 0.12 11.88 15.67
N PHE A 111 1.05 12.82 15.67
CA PHE A 111 2.48 12.62 15.89
C PHE A 111 2.87 13.31 17.19
N TYR A 112 3.64 12.62 18.02
CA TYR A 112 4.22 13.19 19.23
C TYR A 112 5.44 12.35 19.64
N SER A 113 6.16 12.80 20.65
CA SER A 113 7.30 12.06 21.19
C SER A 113 7.26 12.04 22.72
N LYS A 114 7.82 10.97 23.28
CA LYS A 114 8.00 10.81 24.73
C LYS A 114 9.33 10.11 24.94
N ASN A 115 10.19 10.70 25.76
CA ASN A 115 11.56 10.24 25.96
C ASN A 115 12.28 10.12 24.60
N SER A 116 12.96 8.99 24.34
CA SER A 116 13.63 8.71 23.08
C SER A 116 12.75 8.04 22.02
N MET A 117 11.41 8.14 22.11
CA MET A 117 10.49 7.45 21.19
C MET A 117 9.53 8.43 20.53
N VAL A 118 9.40 8.31 19.21
CA VAL A 118 8.36 8.99 18.42
C VAL A 118 7.18 8.05 18.26
N PHE A 119 5.98 8.60 18.41
CA PHE A 119 4.71 7.90 18.26
C PHE A 119 3.95 8.49 17.07
N LEU A 120 3.30 7.60 16.33
CA LEU A 120 2.35 7.94 15.27
C LEU A 120 1.05 7.19 15.57
N ARG A 121 0.02 7.92 15.98
CA ARG A 121 -1.30 7.38 16.25
C ARG A 121 -2.19 7.45 15.01
N LEU A 122 -2.78 6.31 14.68
CA LEU A 122 -3.74 6.14 13.59
C LEU A 122 -5.17 6.48 14.04
N PRO A 123 -6.11 6.67 13.10
CA PRO A 123 -7.52 6.93 13.42
C PRO A 123 -8.19 5.78 14.20
N SER A 124 -7.69 4.55 14.01
CA SER A 124 -8.09 3.36 14.76
C SER A 124 -7.67 3.39 16.24
N GLY A 125 -6.84 4.35 16.64
CA GLY A 125 -6.22 4.42 17.97
C GLY A 125 -4.89 3.66 18.09
N ARG A 126 -4.52 2.83 17.09
CA ARG A 126 -3.22 2.14 17.07
C ARG A 126 -2.07 3.16 17.07
N GLU A 127 -1.02 2.87 17.83
CA GLU A 127 0.23 3.64 17.83
C GLU A 127 1.38 2.85 17.21
N LEU A 128 1.97 3.41 16.15
CA LEU A 128 3.26 2.98 15.65
C LEU A 128 4.35 3.67 16.49
N ARG A 129 5.37 2.90 16.86
CA ARG A 129 6.43 3.31 17.78
C ARG A 129 7.78 3.27 17.10
N TYR A 130 8.48 4.39 17.13
CA TYR A 130 9.77 4.56 16.49
C TYR A 130 10.82 4.92 17.55
N PRO A 131 11.59 3.94 18.06
CA PRO A 131 12.59 4.19 19.08
C PRO A 131 13.84 4.86 18.50
N HIS A 132 14.49 5.68 19.33
CA HIS A 132 15.77 6.35 19.09
C HIS A 132 15.82 7.15 17.78
N CYS A 133 14.73 7.87 17.48
CA CYS A 133 14.70 8.77 16.33
C CYS A 133 15.63 9.96 16.51
N SER A 134 16.35 10.33 15.45
CA SER A 134 17.19 11.51 15.39
C SER A 134 17.20 12.09 13.98
N ILE A 135 17.47 13.40 13.88
CA ILE A 135 17.61 14.10 12.60
C ILE A 135 19.08 14.42 12.37
N LEU A 136 19.65 13.92 11.28
CA LEU A 136 21.05 14.16 10.95
C LEU A 136 21.26 15.62 10.55
N ARG A 137 22.32 16.25 11.08
CA ARG A 137 22.62 17.66 10.80
C ARG A 137 23.08 17.91 9.37
N ALA A 138 23.75 16.92 8.75
CA ALA A 138 24.36 17.06 7.43
C ALA A 138 23.34 17.24 6.30
N ASP A 139 22.25 16.47 6.33
CA ASP A 139 21.28 16.39 5.23
C ASP A 139 19.82 16.44 5.68
N SER A 140 19.57 16.64 6.99
CA SER A 140 18.23 16.59 7.59
C SER A 140 17.50 15.26 7.38
N SER A 141 18.21 14.15 7.13
CA SER A 141 17.60 12.82 7.04
C SER A 141 17.14 12.33 8.42
N ILE A 142 16.08 11.49 8.42
CA ILE A 142 15.56 10.87 9.64
C ILE A 142 16.27 9.53 9.82
N LYS A 143 16.90 9.34 10.97
CA LYS A 143 17.41 8.05 11.41
C LYS A 143 16.56 7.55 12.57
N TRP A 144 16.32 6.25 12.61
CA TRP A 144 15.69 5.56 13.75
C TRP A 144 16.48 4.28 14.06
N HIS A 145 16.09 3.57 15.12
CA HIS A 145 16.84 2.39 15.59
C HIS A 145 17.16 1.37 14.49
N TYR A 146 16.24 1.14 13.55
CA TYR A 146 16.40 0.12 12.49
C TYR A 146 16.82 0.68 11.12
N GLY A 147 17.29 1.94 11.04
CA GLY A 147 17.84 2.50 9.79
C GLY A 147 17.38 3.92 9.50
N HIS A 148 16.95 4.17 8.26
CA HIS A 148 16.52 5.49 7.80
C HIS A 148 15.02 5.52 7.50
N LEU A 149 14.42 6.68 7.73
CA LEU A 149 13.04 6.99 7.39
C LEU A 149 12.98 8.20 6.47
N TRP A 150 11.97 8.22 5.62
CA TRP A 150 11.57 9.37 4.80
C TRP A 150 10.06 9.38 4.70
N GLY A 151 9.47 10.47 4.24
CA GLY A 151 8.01 10.63 4.18
C GLY A 151 7.28 9.47 3.48
N GLY A 152 7.89 8.93 2.43
CA GLY A 152 7.39 7.78 1.68
C GLY A 152 7.35 6.49 2.50
N SER A 153 8.42 6.13 3.22
CA SER A 153 8.44 4.91 4.05
C SER A 153 7.60 5.04 5.31
N ILE A 154 7.48 6.23 5.89
CA ILE A 154 6.55 6.45 7.01
C ILE A 154 5.10 6.32 6.51
N THR A 155 4.80 6.87 5.32
CA THR A 155 3.49 6.71 4.67
C THR A 155 3.16 5.25 4.40
N GLU A 156 4.14 4.45 3.95
CA GLU A 156 3.96 3.01 3.77
C GLU A 156 3.57 2.31 5.08
N ASN A 157 4.27 2.62 6.18
CA ASN A 157 3.93 2.08 7.50
C ASN A 157 2.51 2.47 7.96
N ILE A 158 2.09 3.72 7.71
CA ILE A 158 0.73 4.20 8.00
C ILE A 158 -0.29 3.35 7.24
N VAL A 159 -0.15 3.24 5.92
CA VAL A 159 -1.12 2.55 5.06
C VAL A 159 -1.18 1.07 5.41
N GLN A 160 -0.03 0.39 5.54
CA GLN A 160 0.01 -1.03 5.91
C GLN A 160 -0.65 -1.29 7.28
N SER A 161 -0.42 -0.39 8.24
CA SER A 161 -1.01 -0.53 9.58
C SER A 161 -2.52 -0.30 9.57
N MET A 162 -3.02 0.65 8.78
CA MET A 162 -4.47 0.85 8.59
C MET A 162 -5.12 -0.35 7.88
N CYS A 163 -4.47 -0.93 6.88
CA CYS A 163 -4.94 -2.16 6.22
C CYS A 163 -4.98 -3.34 7.21
N ARG A 164 -3.97 -3.48 8.08
CA ARG A 164 -4.01 -4.46 9.18
C ARG A 164 -5.24 -4.18 10.06
N ASP A 165 -5.47 -2.94 10.49
CA ASP A 165 -6.58 -2.62 11.38
C ASP A 165 -7.94 -3.01 10.79
N LEU A 166 -8.14 -2.82 9.49
CA LEU A 166 -9.33 -3.32 8.77
C LEU A 166 -9.40 -4.86 8.77
N LEU A 167 -8.30 -5.54 8.41
CA LEU A 167 -8.26 -7.00 8.43
C LEU A 167 -8.59 -7.56 9.83
N GLY A 168 -8.06 -6.94 10.89
CA GLY A 168 -8.36 -7.35 12.25
C GLY A 168 -9.82 -7.15 12.63
N PHE A 169 -10.42 -6.05 12.19
CA PHE A 169 -11.84 -5.81 12.35
C PHE A 169 -12.68 -6.89 11.64
N TRP A 170 -12.40 -7.18 10.36
CA TRP A 170 -13.18 -8.18 9.61
C TRP A 170 -13.03 -9.60 10.15
N ILE A 171 -11.84 -10.01 10.59
CA ILE A 171 -11.65 -11.31 11.25
C ILE A 171 -12.59 -11.43 12.46
N LEU A 172 -12.66 -10.41 13.31
CA LEU A 172 -13.52 -10.42 14.49
C LEU A 172 -15.01 -10.42 14.14
N GLU A 173 -15.42 -9.71 13.08
CA GLU A 173 -16.81 -9.75 12.61
C GLU A 173 -17.18 -11.12 12.00
N CYS A 174 -16.25 -11.77 11.30
CA CYS A 174 -16.45 -13.13 10.78
C CYS A 174 -16.64 -14.14 11.92
N GLU A 175 -15.82 -14.07 12.97
CA GLU A 175 -15.97 -14.91 14.17
C GLU A 175 -17.35 -14.73 14.83
N LYS A 176 -17.83 -13.48 14.96
CA LYS A 176 -19.17 -13.20 15.50
C LYS A 176 -20.30 -13.75 14.63
N ALA A 177 -20.10 -13.80 13.32
CA ALA A 177 -21.04 -14.35 12.36
C ALA A 177 -21.00 -15.88 12.26
N GLY A 178 -20.14 -16.56 13.04
CA GLY A 178 -19.96 -18.01 12.96
C GLY A 178 -19.20 -18.48 11.71
N LEU A 179 -18.41 -17.60 11.10
CA LEU A 179 -17.56 -17.87 9.93
C LEU A 179 -16.08 -17.79 10.31
N PRO A 180 -15.55 -18.73 11.12
CA PRO A 180 -14.18 -18.64 11.60
C PRO A 180 -13.18 -18.64 10.45
N ILE A 181 -12.20 -17.74 10.51
CA ILE A 181 -11.16 -17.61 9.48
C ILE A 181 -10.13 -18.73 9.66
N VAL A 182 -9.99 -19.60 8.66
CA VAL A 182 -9.01 -20.71 8.70
C VAL A 182 -7.60 -20.26 8.33
N ILE A 183 -7.48 -19.29 7.42
CA ILE A 183 -6.21 -18.66 7.06
C ILE A 183 -6.46 -17.24 6.55
N HIS A 184 -5.50 -16.35 6.80
CA HIS A 184 -5.42 -15.06 6.13
C HIS A 184 -4.01 -14.81 5.62
N VAL A 185 -3.86 -14.31 4.40
CA VAL A 185 -2.57 -14.02 3.77
C VAL A 185 -2.63 -12.63 3.13
N HIS A 186 -1.91 -11.67 3.70
CA HIS A 186 -2.01 -10.26 3.31
C HIS A 186 -3.44 -9.72 3.46
N ASP A 187 -4.08 -9.36 2.35
CA ASP A 187 -5.45 -8.86 2.23
C ASP A 187 -6.48 -9.95 1.92
N ASP A 188 -6.05 -11.21 1.83
CA ASP A 188 -6.90 -12.38 1.59
C ASP A 188 -7.32 -13.07 2.90
N MET A 189 -8.59 -13.47 2.99
CA MET A 189 -9.16 -14.23 4.10
C MET A 189 -9.94 -15.42 3.56
N THR A 190 -9.74 -16.58 4.19
CA THR A 190 -10.40 -17.83 3.78
C THR A 190 -11.17 -18.43 4.95
N ILE A 191 -12.39 -18.88 4.66
CA ILE A 191 -13.24 -19.67 5.54
C ILE A 191 -13.41 -21.07 4.97
N MET A 192 -13.77 -22.03 5.81
CA MET A 192 -14.12 -23.38 5.38
C MET A 192 -15.54 -23.69 5.86
N VAL A 193 -16.42 -24.00 4.92
CA VAL A 193 -17.84 -24.24 5.19
C VAL A 193 -18.32 -25.51 4.47
N PRO A 194 -19.34 -26.20 4.99
CA PRO A 194 -20.05 -27.23 4.23
C PRO A 194 -20.55 -26.69 2.89
N LYS A 195 -20.56 -27.55 1.86
CA LYS A 195 -20.91 -27.16 0.49
C LYS A 195 -22.32 -26.59 0.38
N GLU A 196 -23.22 -27.02 1.26
CA GLU A 196 -24.60 -26.56 1.33
C GLU A 196 -24.73 -25.11 1.82
N LEU A 197 -23.70 -24.58 2.51
CA LEU A 197 -23.67 -23.21 3.05
C LEU A 197 -22.81 -22.26 2.21
N GLU A 198 -22.26 -22.73 1.08
CA GLU A 198 -21.27 -22.01 0.27
C GLU A 198 -21.74 -20.60 -0.13
N GLU A 199 -22.87 -20.49 -0.84
CA GLU A 199 -23.39 -19.22 -1.36
C GLU A 199 -23.75 -18.25 -0.23
N GLY A 200 -24.44 -18.72 0.80
CA GLY A 200 -24.83 -17.90 1.95
C GLY A 200 -23.61 -17.39 2.73
N SER A 201 -22.60 -18.23 2.94
CA SER A 201 -21.37 -17.86 3.66
C SER A 201 -20.53 -16.88 2.84
N GLN A 202 -20.45 -17.06 1.53
CA GLN A 202 -19.76 -16.14 0.62
C GLN A 202 -20.40 -14.75 0.67
N MET A 203 -21.73 -14.65 0.59
CA MET A 203 -22.44 -13.37 0.67
C MET A 203 -22.20 -12.66 2.01
N VAL A 204 -22.23 -13.39 3.13
CA VAL A 204 -21.98 -12.81 4.46
C VAL A 204 -20.52 -12.34 4.58
N LEU A 205 -19.55 -13.13 4.09
CA LEU A 205 -18.15 -12.75 4.09
C LEU A 205 -17.89 -11.47 3.29
N GLU A 206 -18.48 -11.35 2.09
CA GLU A 206 -18.41 -10.14 1.27
C GLU A 206 -18.99 -8.92 1.99
N GLN A 207 -20.17 -9.07 2.62
CA GLN A 207 -20.80 -8.00 3.39
C GLN A 207 -19.90 -7.54 4.55
N ILE A 208 -19.28 -8.49 5.25
CA ILE A 208 -18.33 -8.18 6.34
C ILE A 208 -17.12 -7.43 5.79
N MET A 209 -16.49 -7.89 4.70
CA MET A 209 -15.33 -7.22 4.11
C MET A 209 -15.64 -5.84 3.53
N LEU A 210 -16.90 -5.58 3.14
CA LEU A 210 -17.36 -4.26 2.71
C LEU A 210 -17.75 -3.34 3.87
N SER A 211 -17.96 -3.90 5.07
CA SER A 211 -18.26 -3.14 6.28
C SER A 211 -17.04 -2.39 6.80
N LYS A 212 -17.28 -1.28 7.50
CA LYS A 212 -16.23 -0.36 7.98
C LYS A 212 -16.43 -0.05 9.46
N PRO A 213 -15.36 -0.04 10.26
CA PRO A 213 -15.40 0.59 11.58
C PRO A 213 -15.53 2.12 11.42
N ALA A 214 -16.04 2.80 12.45
CA ALA A 214 -16.33 4.23 12.41
C ALA A 214 -15.12 5.11 12.00
N TRP A 215 -13.89 4.70 12.35
CA TRP A 215 -12.68 5.45 12.00
C TRP A 215 -12.31 5.36 10.51
N ALA A 216 -12.84 4.37 9.79
CA ALA A 216 -12.56 4.08 8.38
C ALA A 216 -13.63 4.65 7.43
N GLU A 217 -14.52 5.49 7.94
CA GLU A 217 -15.59 6.13 7.16
C GLU A 217 -15.02 6.82 5.91
N GLY A 218 -15.69 6.66 4.77
CA GLY A 218 -15.23 7.20 3.48
C GLY A 218 -14.08 6.44 2.79
N LEU A 219 -13.48 5.40 3.39
CA LEU A 219 -12.50 4.56 2.68
C LEU A 219 -13.21 3.77 1.56
N PRO A 220 -12.71 3.82 0.31
CA PRO A 220 -13.26 3.00 -0.77
C PRO A 220 -12.81 1.55 -0.56
N LEU A 221 -13.77 0.66 -0.30
CA LEU A 221 -13.55 -0.78 -0.19
C LEU A 221 -14.20 -1.49 -1.38
N ALA A 222 -13.54 -2.54 -1.82
CA ALA A 222 -14.04 -3.48 -2.82
C ALA A 222 -13.58 -4.88 -2.42
N VAL A 223 -14.39 -5.88 -2.72
CA VAL A 223 -14.11 -7.29 -2.44
C VAL A 223 -14.24 -8.10 -3.73
N GLU A 224 -13.32 -9.03 -3.94
CA GLU A 224 -13.39 -10.08 -4.96
C GLU A 224 -13.34 -11.40 -4.18
N SER A 225 -14.35 -12.25 -4.35
CA SER A 225 -14.45 -13.52 -3.66
C SER A 225 -14.45 -14.68 -4.65
N HIS A 226 -14.01 -15.85 -4.21
CA HIS A 226 -13.99 -17.08 -4.99
C HIS A 226 -14.20 -18.28 -4.07
N THR A 227 -14.82 -19.33 -4.60
CA THR A 227 -15.06 -20.59 -3.89
C THR A 227 -14.40 -21.74 -4.64
N GLY A 228 -13.94 -22.74 -3.89
CA GLY A 228 -13.30 -23.92 -4.45
C GLY A 228 -13.17 -25.02 -3.41
N GLU A 229 -12.97 -26.26 -3.88
CA GLU A 229 -12.82 -27.43 -3.00
C GLU A 229 -11.49 -27.46 -2.24
N ARG A 230 -10.55 -26.58 -2.62
CA ARG A 230 -9.23 -26.43 -2.01
C ARG A 230 -8.77 -24.98 -2.12
N TYR A 231 -7.83 -24.59 -1.26
CA TYR A 231 -7.20 -23.27 -1.32
C TYR A 231 -6.38 -23.11 -2.61
N GLU A 232 -6.67 -22.06 -3.38
CA GLU A 232 -5.94 -21.65 -4.58
C GLU A 232 -5.66 -20.14 -4.51
N LYS A 233 -4.48 -19.71 -4.97
CA LYS A 233 -4.00 -18.32 -4.92
C LYS A 233 -3.76 -17.75 -6.30
#